data_AF-A0A3D3ETJ4-F1
#
_entry.id   AF-A0A3D3ETJ4-F1
#
_cell.length_a   1.000
_cell.length_b   1.000
_cell.length_c   1.000
_cell.angle_alpha   90.00
_cell.angle_beta   90.00
_cell.angle_gamma   90.00
#
_symmetry.space_group_name_H-M   'P 1'
#
loop_
_entity.id
_entity.type
_entity.pdbx_description
1 polymer ?
#
loop_
_entity_poly.entity_id
_entity_poly.type
_entity_poly.pdbx_seq_one_letter_code
_entity_poly.pdbx_strand_id
1 'polypeptide(L)' 'MASWKSRGLRGSMLEEMINLTNIKYRENGLALIQKIPTPITPIEIDKETRHITLAYFEQKSTV' A
#
# COMPACT_ATOMS: atom_id res chain seq x y z
N MET A 1 -12.42 -21.93 -11.18
CA MET A 1 -11.59 -20.94 -10.44
C MET A 1 -12.34 -19.63 -10.43
N ALA A 2 -13.00 -19.32 -9.31
CA ALA A 2 -13.97 -18.24 -9.28
C ALA A 2 -13.29 -16.86 -9.33
N SER A 3 -13.89 -15.93 -10.06
CA SER A 3 -13.42 -14.60 -10.48
C SER A 3 -13.14 -13.58 -9.36
N TRP A 4 -12.88 -14.05 -8.14
CA TRP A 4 -12.72 -13.23 -6.94
C TRP A 4 -11.33 -12.57 -6.84
N LYS A 5 -10.37 -12.94 -7.68
CA LYS A 5 -9.07 -12.24 -7.78
C LYS A 5 -9.07 -11.07 -8.77
N SER A 6 -10.05 -10.97 -9.67
CA SER A 6 -10.05 -9.96 -10.74
C SER A 6 -10.97 -8.78 -10.49
N ARG A 7 -11.98 -8.92 -9.62
CA ARG A 7 -12.83 -7.81 -9.19
C ARG A 7 -12.49 -7.52 -7.75
N GLY A 8 -11.58 -6.58 -7.56
CA GLY A 8 -10.95 -6.38 -6.27
C GLY A 8 -11.95 -6.19 -5.12
N LEU A 9 -11.48 -6.59 -3.94
CA LEU A 9 -12.21 -6.56 -2.68
C LEU A 9 -12.80 -5.15 -2.47
N ARG A 10 -13.98 -5.03 -1.85
CA ARG A 10 -14.63 -3.72 -1.59
C ARG A 10 -13.60 -2.71 -1.06
N GLY A 11 -13.43 -1.59 -1.78
CA GLY A 11 -12.44 -0.55 -1.48
C GLY A 11 -11.28 -0.48 -2.46
N SER A 12 -10.98 -1.54 -3.22
CA SER A 12 -9.82 -1.58 -4.12
C SER A 12 -9.95 -0.65 -5.34
N MET A 13 -11.15 -0.47 -5.88
CA MET A 13 -11.38 0.38 -7.05
C MET A 13 -11.14 1.85 -6.73
N LEU A 14 -11.63 2.31 -5.58
CA LEU A 14 -11.43 3.70 -5.15
C LEU A 14 -9.93 3.97 -4.90
N GLU A 15 -9.23 3.01 -4.27
CA GLU A 15 -7.79 3.10 -4.07
C GLU A 15 -7.04 3.20 -5.40
N GLU A 16 -7.40 2.39 -6.40
CA GLU A 16 -6.81 2.44 -7.73
C GLU A 16 -7.05 3.79 -8.42
N MET A 17 -8.28 4.32 -8.36
CA MET A 17 -8.61 5.63 -8.92
C MET A 17 -7.84 6.77 -8.24
N ILE A 18 -7.67 6.72 -6.91
CA ILE A 18 -6.88 7.71 -6.16
C ILE A 18 -5.40 7.62 -6.56
N ASN A 19 -4.86 6.40 -6.70
CA ASN A 19 -3.47 6.20 -7.13
C ASN A 19 -3.23 6.78 -8.54
N LEU A 20 -4.15 6.52 -9.48
CA LEU A 20 -4.09 7.10 -10.83
C LEU A 20 -4.14 8.63 -10.80
N THR A 21 -5.00 9.20 -9.96
CA THR A 21 -5.15 10.65 -9.81
C THR A 21 -3.87 11.29 -9.22
N ASN A 22 -3.26 10.65 -8.22
CA ASN A 22 -2.00 11.12 -7.62
C ASN A 22 -0.85 11.13 -8.64
N ILE A 23 -0.79 10.13 -9.53
CA ILE A 23 0.17 10.12 -10.64
C ILE A 23 -0.06 11.31 -11.55
N LYS A 24 -1.31 11.58 -11.94
CA LYS A 24 -1.65 12.73 -12.79
C LYS A 24 -1.30 14.07 -12.15
N TYR A 25 -1.51 14.24 -10.85
CA TYR A 25 -1.08 15.45 -10.14
C TYR A 25 0.43 15.62 -10.12
N ARG A 26 1.18 14.53 -10.01
CA ARG A 26 2.65 14.55 -10.05
C ARG A 26 3.17 14.87 -11.45
N GLU A 27 2.64 14.20 -12.48
CA GLU A 27 3.03 14.41 -13.88
C GLU A 27 2.78 15.85 -14.33
N ASN A 28 1.66 16.44 -13.90
CA ASN A 28 1.29 17.80 -14.26
C ASN A 28 1.92 18.87 -13.33
N GLY A 29 2.73 18.48 -12.34
CA GLY A 29 3.37 19.40 -11.40
C GLY A 29 2.38 20.15 -10.48
N LEU A 30 1.17 19.63 -10.28
CA LEU A 30 0.11 20.28 -9.52
C LEU A 30 0.25 20.03 -8.01
N ALA A 31 0.60 18.79 -7.62
CA ALA A 31 0.76 18.42 -6.21
C ALA A 31 1.59 17.13 -6.06
N LEU A 32 2.25 16.98 -4.90
CA LEU A 32 2.93 15.74 -4.49
C LEU A 32 2.13 15.04 -3.39
N ILE A 33 1.26 14.12 -3.80
CA ILE A 33 0.44 13.31 -2.89
C ILE A 33 0.96 11.87 -2.92
N GLN A 34 1.09 11.24 -1.74
CA GLN A 34 1.63 9.90 -1.58
C GLN A 34 0.78 9.08 -0.61
N LYS A 35 0.56 7.80 -0.93
CA LYS A 35 -0.10 6.86 -0.03
C LYS A 35 0.88 6.45 1.07
N ILE A 36 0.47 6.61 2.32
CA ILE A 36 1.24 6.09 3.47
C ILE A 36 1.14 4.56 3.46
N PRO A 37 2.27 3.82 3.43
CA PRO A 37 2.24 2.36 3.49
C PRO A 37 1.68 1.89 4.84
N THR A 38 1.13 0.69 4.87
CA THR A 38 0.64 0.10 6.12
C THR A 38 1.81 -0.07 7.09
N PRO A 39 1.76 0.52 8.29
CA PRO A 39 2.86 0.42 9.24
C PRO A 39 2.98 -1.03 9.74
N ILE A 40 4.21 -1.56 9.68
CA ILE A 40 4.57 -2.88 10.19
C ILE A 40 5.79 -2.74 11.09
N THR A 41 5.80 -3.47 12.21
CA THR A 41 6.97 -3.63 13.05
C THR A 41 7.64 -4.96 12.68
N PRO A 42 8.80 -4.96 12.01
CA PRO A 42 9.55 -6.19 11.78
C PRO A 42 10.13 -6.70 13.11
N ILE A 43 9.99 -8.01 13.36
CA ILE A 43 10.53 -8.67 14.56
C ILE A 43 11.79 -9.44 14.19
N GLU A 44 11.70 -10.19 13.09
CA GLU A 44 12.80 -10.99 12.57
C GLU A 44 13.10 -10.59 11.13
N ILE A 45 14.38 -10.32 10.90
CA ILE A 45 14.93 -10.01 9.58
C ILE A 45 16.05 -11.00 9.33
N ASP A 46 15.95 -11.73 8.23
CA ASP A 46 17.04 -12.56 7.73
C ASP A 46 18.23 -11.64 7.38
N LYS A 47 19.38 -11.89 8.01
CA LYS A 47 20.56 -11.02 7.90
C LYS A 47 21.25 -11.10 6.54
N GLU A 48 21.08 -12.20 5.81
CA GLU A 48 21.72 -12.37 4.51
C GLU A 48 20.86 -11.77 3.39
N THR A 49 19.56 -12.05 3.42
CA THR A 49 18.64 -11.65 2.35
C THR A 49 17.85 -10.36 2.65
N ARG A 50 17.89 -9.87 3.89
CA ARG A 50 17.10 -8.75 4.41
C ARG A 50 15.58 -8.93 4.26
N HIS A 51 15.13 -10.17 4.12
CA HIS A 51 13.70 -10.48 4.13
C HIS A 51 13.14 -10.43 5.54
N ILE A 52 11.96 -9.82 5.66
CA ILE A 52 11.20 -9.80 6.91
C ILE A 52 10.48 -11.15 7.01
N THR A 53 10.87 -11.98 7.98
CA THR A 53 10.27 -13.32 8.20
C THR A 53 9.05 -13.24 9.12
N LEU A 54 9.09 -12.35 10.12
CA LEU A 54 8.01 -12.14 11.07
C LEU A 54 7.82 -10.64 11.35
N ALA A 55 6.57 -10.17 11.25
CA ALA A 55 6.19 -8.79 11.55
C ALA A 55 4.78 -8.72 12.13
N TYR A 56 4.52 -7.71 12.96
CA TYR A 56 3.18 -7.34 13.41
C TYR A 56 2.69 -6.10 12.66
N PHE A 57 1.37 -6.01 12.49
CA PHE A 57 0.73 -4.78 12.04
C PHE A 57 0.59 -3.83 13.22
N GLU A 58 1.01 -2.59 13.04
CA GLU A 58 0.76 -1.54 14.02
C GLU A 58 -0.66 -0.96 13.82
N GLN A 59 -1.30 -0.57 14.91
CA GLN A 59 -2.57 0.14 14.83
C GLN A 59 -2.32 1.53 14.20
N LYS A 60 -2.92 1.76 13.03
CA LYS A 60 -2.78 3.03 12.31
C LYS A 60 -3.40 4.16 13.13
N SER A 61 -2.58 5.11 13.62
CA SER A 61 -3.06 6.29 14.37
C SER A 61 -3.42 7.50 13.50
N THR A 62 -3.16 7.44 12.19
CA THR A 62 -3.40 8.54 11.25
C THR A 62 -4.17 8.08 10.02
N VAL A 63 -4.98 8.99 9.46
CA VAL A 63 -5.87 8.73 8.31
C VAL A 63 -5.09 8.38 7.05
#